data_AF-A0A2H9VNQ3-F1
#
_entry.id   AF-A0A2H9VNQ3-F1
#
_cell.length_a   1.000
_cell.length_b   1.000
_cell.length_c   1.000
_cell.angle_alpha   90.00
_cell.angle_beta   90.00
_cell.angle_gamma   90.00
#
_symmetry.space_group_name_H-M   'P 1'
#
loop_
_entity.id
_entity.type
_entity.pdbx_description
1 polymer ?
#
loop_
_entity_poly.entity_id
_entity_poly.type
_entity_poly.pdbx_seq_one_letter_code
_entity_poly.pdbx_strand_id
1 'polypeptide(L)'
;MAKNYYLIIGLLFINVFACVAQSSDTRASVQRTYASQIGIRELTGNNDGKQVEAYLKYVGLPKGNPWCAAFVCWVLGQNNVSNPQNGYCPALFISKNQVWKRNAQNNRTPLTGDVFGIYFKEKGRIAHVGFVDKWTSTTVNTVEGNTNDAGSREGDGVYRKIRLTRQIYAVTQFIK
;
A
#
# COMPACT_ATOMS: atom_id res chain seq x y z
N MET A 1 64.60 -1.36 1.58
CA MET A 1 63.48 -2.10 0.94
C MET A 1 62.20 -1.84 1.73
N ALA A 2 61.34 -0.96 1.26
CA ALA A 2 60.00 -0.75 1.83
C ALA A 2 59.01 -0.76 0.65
N LYS A 3 58.12 -1.76 0.63
CA LYS A 3 57.07 -1.89 -0.40
C LYS A 3 55.84 -1.11 0.07
N ASN A 4 55.50 -0.04 -0.64
CA ASN A 4 54.25 0.70 -0.43
C ASN A 4 53.10 -0.11 -1.05
N TYR A 5 52.20 -0.61 -0.21
CA TYR A 5 50.93 -1.18 -0.63
C TYR A 5 49.91 -0.05 -0.75
N TYR A 6 49.58 0.35 -1.98
CA TYR A 6 48.40 1.16 -2.25
C TYR A 6 47.17 0.28 -2.07
N LEU A 7 46.48 0.47 -0.94
CA LEU A 7 45.19 -0.14 -0.66
C LEU A 7 44.15 0.48 -1.61
N ILE A 8 43.64 -0.30 -2.56
CA ILE A 8 42.53 0.09 -3.42
C ILE A 8 41.27 0.15 -2.55
N ILE A 9 40.93 1.34 -2.03
CA ILE A 9 39.61 1.63 -1.48
C ILE A 9 38.75 2.12 -2.64
N GLY A 10 38.14 1.19 -3.37
CA GLY A 10 37.28 1.57 -4.48
C GLY A 10 36.43 0.41 -4.92
N LEU A 11 35.37 0.08 -4.18
CA LEU A 11 34.26 -0.77 -4.65
C LEU A 11 33.08 -0.89 -3.64
N LEU A 12 32.69 0.19 -2.97
CA LEU A 12 31.50 0.15 -2.07
C LEU A 12 30.45 1.25 -2.32
N PHE A 13 30.70 2.22 -3.20
CA PHE A 13 29.75 3.31 -3.47
C PHE A 13 28.77 3.05 -4.63
N ILE A 14 29.06 2.13 -5.56
CA ILE A 14 28.23 1.93 -6.77
C ILE A 14 26.91 1.20 -6.46
N ASN A 15 26.90 0.28 -5.49
CA ASN A 15 25.74 -0.57 -5.20
C ASN A 15 24.58 0.15 -4.49
N VAL A 16 24.85 1.23 -3.76
CA VAL A 16 23.81 1.95 -3.00
C VAL A 16 22.93 2.79 -3.93
N PHE A 17 23.51 3.44 -4.94
CA PHE A 17 22.77 4.28 -5.89
C PHE A 17 21.78 3.48 -6.75
N ALA A 18 22.17 2.28 -7.21
CA ALA A 18 21.28 1.43 -8.00
C ALA A 18 20.05 0.97 -7.21
N CYS A 19 20.21 0.61 -5.94
CA CYS A 19 19.12 0.19 -5.07
C CYS A 19 18.11 1.33 -4.81
N VAL A 20 18.61 2.54 -4.53
CA VAL A 20 17.76 3.73 -4.31
C VAL A 20 17.04 4.15 -5.59
N ALA A 21 17.70 4.09 -6.75
CA ALA A 21 17.06 4.37 -8.03
C ALA A 21 15.93 3.36 -8.33
N GLN A 22 16.19 2.07 -8.11
CA GLN A 22 15.20 0.99 -8.32
C GLN A 22 13.96 1.13 -7.44
N SER A 23 14.14 1.50 -6.16
CA SER A 23 13.01 1.69 -5.23
C SER A 23 12.17 2.91 -5.61
N SER A 24 12.81 4.00 -6.04
CA SER A 24 12.12 5.21 -6.52
C SER A 24 11.26 4.94 -7.76
N ASP A 25 11.77 4.16 -8.71
CA ASP A 25 11.02 3.78 -9.91
C ASP A 25 9.87 2.81 -9.61
N THR A 26 10.07 1.89 -8.66
CA THR A 26 9.03 0.97 -8.19
C THR A 26 7.88 1.74 -7.53
N ARG A 27 8.18 2.71 -6.66
CA ARG A 27 7.16 3.57 -6.03
C ARG A 27 6.37 4.38 -7.07
N ALA A 28 7.07 4.96 -8.04
CA ALA A 28 6.41 5.69 -9.12
C ALA A 28 5.50 4.79 -9.96
N SER A 29 5.93 3.56 -10.26
CA SER A 29 5.12 2.58 -11.00
C SER A 29 3.87 2.13 -10.23
N VAL A 30 4.02 1.83 -8.93
CA VAL A 30 2.89 1.54 -8.03
C VAL A 30 1.92 2.71 -7.99
N GLN A 31 2.44 3.94 -7.88
CA GLN A 31 1.61 5.15 -7.92
C GLN A 31 0.82 5.31 -9.21
N ARG A 32 1.49 5.19 -10.37
CA ARG A 32 0.80 5.22 -11.67
C ARG A 32 -0.30 4.16 -11.75
N THR A 33 -0.02 2.97 -11.23
CA THR A 33 -0.97 1.86 -11.25
C THR A 33 -2.19 2.16 -10.40
N TYR A 34 -2.07 2.45 -9.10
CA TYR A 34 -3.27 2.74 -8.30
C TYR A 34 -4.00 4.02 -8.76
N ALA A 35 -3.27 5.02 -9.27
CA ALA A 35 -3.87 6.27 -9.73
C ALA A 35 -4.72 6.04 -10.99
N SER A 36 -4.27 5.16 -11.89
CA SER A 36 -5.04 4.78 -13.08
C SER A 36 -6.35 4.06 -12.77
N GLN A 37 -6.51 3.54 -11.55
CA GLN A 37 -7.74 2.87 -11.13
C GLN A 37 -8.77 3.82 -10.51
N ILE A 38 -8.41 5.09 -10.24
CA ILE A 38 -9.35 6.08 -9.70
C ILE A 38 -10.54 6.22 -10.66
N GLY A 39 -11.75 6.16 -10.11
CA GLY A 39 -12.98 6.21 -10.89
C GLY A 39 -13.51 4.85 -11.36
N ILE A 40 -12.78 3.75 -11.14
CA ILE A 40 -13.37 2.40 -11.27
C ILE A 40 -14.52 2.27 -10.29
N ARG A 41 -15.66 1.76 -10.80
CA ARG A 41 -16.90 1.54 -10.05
C ARG A 41 -17.30 0.07 -10.10
N GLU A 42 -18.03 -0.34 -9.08
CA GLU A 42 -18.80 -1.57 -9.14
C GLU A 42 -19.87 -1.47 -10.24
N LEU A 43 -20.21 -2.59 -10.86
CA LEU A 43 -21.20 -2.61 -11.95
C LEU A 43 -22.62 -2.38 -11.41
N THR A 44 -22.97 -3.06 -10.32
CA THR A 44 -24.32 -3.02 -9.73
C THR A 44 -24.34 -2.54 -8.28
N GLY A 45 -23.17 -2.22 -7.70
CA GLY A 45 -23.04 -1.89 -6.27
C GLY A 45 -23.03 -3.12 -5.35
N ASN A 46 -22.81 -4.32 -5.91
CA ASN A 46 -22.78 -5.58 -5.18
C ASN A 46 -21.39 -6.22 -5.23
N ASN A 47 -20.33 -5.43 -5.03
CA ASN A 47 -18.93 -5.85 -5.10
C ASN A 47 -18.61 -6.61 -6.40
N ASP A 48 -18.98 -6.03 -7.54
CA ASP A 48 -18.94 -6.69 -8.84
C ASP A 48 -18.50 -5.81 -10.01
N GLY A 49 -18.30 -6.43 -11.18
CA GLY A 49 -17.85 -5.75 -12.38
C GLY A 49 -16.46 -6.21 -12.80
N LYS A 50 -16.18 -6.12 -14.10
CA LYS A 50 -14.99 -6.72 -14.73
C LYS A 50 -13.68 -6.41 -13.99
N GLN A 51 -13.47 -5.15 -13.61
CA GLN A 51 -12.24 -4.74 -12.94
C GLN A 51 -12.21 -5.14 -11.46
N VAL A 52 -13.33 -5.02 -10.74
CA VAL A 52 -13.46 -5.45 -9.34
C VAL A 52 -13.21 -6.95 -9.21
N GLU A 53 -13.77 -7.73 -10.13
CA GLU A 53 -13.59 -9.18 -10.20
C GLU A 53 -12.14 -9.56 -10.55
N ALA A 54 -11.42 -8.74 -11.33
CA ALA A 54 -9.99 -8.94 -11.57
C ALA A 54 -9.16 -8.78 -10.28
N TYR A 55 -9.50 -7.81 -9.43
CA TYR A 55 -8.87 -7.67 -8.12
C TYR A 55 -9.15 -8.88 -7.23
N LEU A 56 -10.41 -9.29 -7.13
CA LEU A 56 -10.85 -10.42 -6.31
C LEU A 56 -10.18 -11.73 -6.76
N LYS A 57 -10.12 -11.97 -8.07
CA LYS A 57 -9.44 -13.14 -8.66
C LYS A 57 -7.96 -13.21 -8.27
N TYR A 58 -7.27 -12.07 -8.21
CA TYR A 58 -5.84 -12.04 -7.84
C TYR A 58 -5.57 -12.56 -6.42
N VAL A 59 -6.53 -12.44 -5.51
CA VAL A 59 -6.44 -12.98 -4.13
C VAL A 59 -7.29 -14.25 -3.93
N GLY A 60 -7.79 -14.85 -5.02
CA GLY A 60 -8.56 -16.10 -4.97
C GLY A 60 -9.98 -15.95 -4.38
N LEU A 61 -10.57 -14.76 -4.38
CA LEU A 61 -11.92 -14.53 -3.89
C LEU A 61 -12.96 -14.50 -5.05
N PRO A 62 -14.18 -15.00 -4.83
CA PRO A 62 -15.26 -14.88 -5.81
C PRO A 62 -15.88 -13.48 -5.80
N LYS A 63 -16.61 -13.13 -6.88
CA LYS A 63 -17.47 -11.93 -6.99
C LYS A 63 -18.35 -11.77 -5.74
N GLY A 64 -18.64 -10.52 -5.36
CA GLY A 64 -19.51 -10.20 -4.22
C GLY A 64 -18.75 -9.99 -2.90
N ASN A 65 -17.45 -10.30 -2.85
CA ASN A 65 -16.63 -10.08 -1.67
C ASN A 65 -16.12 -8.64 -1.59
N PRO A 66 -15.94 -8.07 -0.37
CA PRO A 66 -15.22 -6.82 -0.19
C PRO A 66 -13.83 -6.88 -0.81
N TRP A 67 -13.43 -5.82 -1.51
CA TRP A 67 -12.30 -5.86 -2.44
C TRP A 67 -11.21 -4.82 -2.15
N CYS A 68 -11.24 -4.10 -1.02
CA CYS A 68 -10.20 -3.13 -0.65
C CYS A 68 -8.79 -3.77 -0.58
N ALA A 69 -8.63 -4.89 0.14
CA ALA A 69 -7.36 -5.61 0.24
C ALA A 69 -6.99 -6.31 -1.07
N ALA A 70 -7.98 -6.78 -1.82
CA ALA A 70 -7.78 -7.37 -3.15
C ALA A 70 -7.19 -6.35 -4.13
N PHE A 71 -7.74 -5.13 -4.15
CA PHE A 71 -7.22 -3.99 -4.91
C PHE A 71 -5.76 -3.68 -4.56
N VAL A 72 -5.42 -3.57 -3.27
CA VAL A 72 -4.04 -3.30 -2.85
C VAL A 72 -3.09 -4.41 -3.30
N CYS A 73 -3.45 -5.67 -3.07
CA CYS A 73 -2.63 -6.82 -3.46
C CYS A 73 -2.45 -6.87 -4.98
N TRP A 74 -3.52 -6.62 -5.75
CA TRP A 74 -3.49 -6.59 -7.20
C TRP A 74 -2.55 -5.49 -7.72
N VAL A 75 -2.65 -4.26 -7.22
CA VAL A 75 -1.75 -3.15 -7.62
C VAL A 75 -0.29 -3.51 -7.35
N LEU A 76 0.03 -4.05 -6.16
CA LEU A 76 1.38 -4.48 -5.83
C LEU A 76 1.85 -5.58 -6.79
N GLY A 77 0.97 -6.54 -7.09
CA GLY A 77 1.23 -7.63 -8.04
C GLY A 77 1.53 -7.14 -9.46
N GLN A 78 0.77 -6.17 -9.98
CA GLN A 78 1.02 -5.58 -11.31
C GLN A 78 2.40 -4.91 -11.42
N ASN A 79 3.01 -4.55 -10.29
CA ASN A 79 4.32 -3.91 -10.21
C ASN A 79 5.41 -4.87 -9.70
N ASN A 80 5.17 -6.18 -9.72
CA ASN A 80 6.10 -7.21 -9.25
C ASN A 80 6.54 -7.03 -7.79
N VAL A 81 5.72 -6.37 -6.96
CA VAL A 81 5.99 -6.20 -5.53
C VAL A 81 5.40 -7.37 -4.76
N SER A 82 6.28 -8.16 -4.12
CA SER A 82 5.88 -9.28 -3.26
C SER A 82 4.90 -8.85 -2.18
N ASN A 83 3.76 -9.51 -2.10
CA ASN A 83 2.68 -9.20 -1.16
C ASN A 83 1.92 -10.48 -0.74
N PRO A 84 1.08 -10.43 0.31
CA PRO A 84 0.41 -11.62 0.85
C PRO A 84 -0.64 -12.25 -0.06
N GLN A 85 -1.07 -11.57 -1.13
CA GLN A 85 -2.15 -12.02 -2.03
C GLN A 85 -3.42 -12.47 -1.27
N ASN A 86 -3.88 -11.64 -0.33
CA ASN A 86 -4.95 -12.02 0.60
C ASN A 86 -6.00 -10.92 0.74
N GLY A 87 -7.29 -11.28 0.64
CA GLY A 87 -8.40 -10.35 0.84
C GLY A 87 -8.69 -9.99 2.31
N TYR A 88 -8.04 -10.63 3.27
CA TYR A 88 -8.16 -10.34 4.70
C TYR A 88 -7.20 -9.22 5.12
N CYS A 89 -7.73 -8.01 5.34
CA CYS A 89 -6.93 -6.81 5.65
C CYS A 89 -5.81 -7.01 6.70
N PRO A 90 -6.02 -7.69 7.85
CA PRO A 90 -4.95 -7.88 8.83
C PRO A 90 -3.72 -8.63 8.31
N ALA A 91 -3.87 -9.48 7.29
CA ALA A 91 -2.74 -10.20 6.69
C ALA A 91 -1.70 -9.27 6.05
N LEU A 92 -2.06 -8.02 5.73
CA LEU A 92 -1.16 -7.01 5.18
C LEU A 92 -0.32 -6.29 6.26
N PHE A 93 -0.56 -6.54 7.55
CA PHE A 93 0.11 -5.83 8.66
C PHE A 93 0.96 -6.79 9.51
N ILE A 94 1.82 -7.54 8.84
CA ILE A 94 2.85 -8.35 9.51
C ILE A 94 3.91 -7.40 10.09
N SER A 95 4.24 -7.59 11.38
CA SER A 95 5.07 -6.66 12.17
C SER A 95 6.39 -6.24 11.52
N LYS A 96 7.08 -7.16 10.84
CA LYS A 96 8.42 -6.92 10.23
C LYS A 96 8.45 -5.79 9.19
N ASN A 97 7.32 -5.48 8.55
CA ASN A 97 7.23 -4.47 7.49
C ASN A 97 6.48 -3.21 7.96
N GLN A 98 6.01 -3.17 9.20
CA GLN A 98 5.25 -2.04 9.72
C GLN A 98 6.19 -0.87 9.99
N VAL A 99 5.92 0.27 9.35
CA VAL A 99 6.76 1.48 9.45
C VAL A 99 6.16 2.53 10.35
N TRP A 100 4.83 2.49 10.52
CA TRP A 100 4.11 3.44 11.35
C TRP A 100 2.97 2.72 12.08
N LYS A 101 2.75 3.11 13.33
CA LYS A 101 1.63 2.68 14.16
C LYS A 101 1.15 3.83 15.02
N ARG A 102 -0.17 4.01 15.09
CA ARG A 102 -0.76 5.02 15.98
C ARG A 102 -0.29 4.78 17.42
N ASN A 103 0.18 5.84 18.07
CA ASN A 103 0.70 5.85 19.44
C ASN A 103 1.98 5.04 19.69
N ALA A 104 2.72 4.62 18.65
CA ALA A 104 4.03 4.01 18.81
C ALA A 104 5.16 5.06 18.81
N GLN A 105 6.24 4.77 19.54
CA GLN A 105 7.37 5.68 19.77
C GLN A 105 8.41 5.68 18.63
N ASN A 106 8.45 4.64 17.79
CA ASN A 106 9.49 4.43 16.77
C ASN A 106 8.92 4.43 15.34
N ASN A 107 8.07 5.41 15.06
CA ASN A 107 7.46 5.55 13.74
C ASN A 107 8.44 6.15 12.73
N ARG A 108 8.49 5.57 11.53
CA ARG A 108 9.05 6.20 10.33
C ARG A 108 7.92 6.89 9.56
N THR A 109 8.25 7.98 8.87
CA THR A 109 7.31 8.70 8.00
C THR A 109 6.89 7.79 6.84
N PRO A 110 5.59 7.48 6.70
CA PRO A 110 5.07 6.76 5.53
C PRO A 110 5.39 7.46 4.22
N LEU A 111 5.65 6.66 3.19
CA LEU A 111 5.97 7.12 1.84
C LEU A 111 4.85 6.78 0.86
N THR A 112 4.85 7.45 -0.30
CA THR A 112 3.95 7.16 -1.42
C THR A 112 4.06 5.68 -1.82
N GLY A 113 2.92 5.00 -1.92
CA GLY A 113 2.83 3.56 -2.21
C GLY A 113 2.92 2.65 -0.99
N ASP A 114 3.15 3.17 0.22
CA ASP A 114 2.97 2.38 1.44
C ASP A 114 1.48 2.09 1.69
N VAL A 115 1.18 0.99 2.38
CA VAL A 115 -0.19 0.53 2.61
C VAL A 115 -0.64 0.93 4.00
N PHE A 116 -1.67 1.77 4.10
CA PHE A 116 -2.27 2.13 5.38
C PHE A 116 -3.41 1.17 5.73
N GLY A 117 -3.70 1.06 7.03
CA GLY A 117 -4.82 0.29 7.57
C GLY A 117 -5.65 1.10 8.55
N ILE A 118 -6.97 0.96 8.47
CA ILE A 118 -7.93 1.56 9.40
C ILE A 118 -8.53 0.46 10.28
N TYR A 119 -8.50 0.70 11.59
CA TYR A 119 -9.09 -0.19 12.59
C TYR A 119 -10.56 0.13 12.81
N PHE A 120 -11.41 -0.90 12.74
CA PHE A 120 -12.84 -0.81 13.00
C PHE A 120 -13.13 -1.50 14.32
N LYS A 121 -13.68 -0.77 15.29
CA LYS A 121 -13.89 -1.28 16.66
C LYS A 121 -14.89 -2.42 16.67
N GLU A 122 -15.93 -2.32 15.84
CA GLU A 122 -17.03 -3.27 15.69
C GLU A 122 -16.54 -4.62 15.12
N LYS A 123 -15.40 -4.62 14.43
CA LYS A 123 -14.77 -5.83 13.88
C LYS A 123 -13.57 -6.31 14.69
N GLY A 124 -13.10 -5.53 15.67
CA GLY A 124 -11.92 -5.84 16.48
C GLY A 124 -10.61 -5.95 15.68
N ARG A 125 -10.53 -5.33 14.49
CA ARG A 125 -9.37 -5.49 13.59
C ARG A 125 -9.23 -4.36 12.58
N ILE A 126 -8.09 -4.35 11.87
CA ILE A 126 -7.98 -3.60 10.61
C ILE A 126 -8.96 -4.20 9.61
N ALA A 127 -9.90 -3.39 9.13
CA ALA A 127 -10.97 -3.84 8.24
C ALA A 127 -11.10 -3.01 6.95
N HIS A 128 -10.19 -2.05 6.75
CA HIS A 128 -10.04 -1.30 5.51
C HIS A 128 -8.57 -0.96 5.27
N VAL A 129 -8.16 -0.94 4.01
CA VAL A 129 -6.79 -0.66 3.57
C VAL A 129 -6.78 0.13 2.26
N GLY A 130 -5.67 0.80 2.00
CA GLY A 130 -5.42 1.49 0.74
C GLY A 130 -3.98 1.98 0.67
N PHE A 131 -3.68 2.77 -0.36
CA PHE A 131 -2.35 3.35 -0.55
C PHE A 131 -2.26 4.75 0.07
N VAL A 132 -1.11 5.03 0.68
CA VAL A 132 -0.66 6.39 0.97
C VAL A 132 -0.21 7.02 -0.34
N ASP A 133 -0.82 8.12 -0.75
CA ASP A 133 -0.38 8.93 -1.89
C ASP A 133 0.54 10.07 -1.43
N LYS A 134 0.20 10.71 -0.30
CA LYS A 134 1.03 11.73 0.37
C LYS A 134 0.78 11.72 1.88
N TRP A 135 1.84 11.78 2.67
CA TRP A 135 1.77 11.85 4.13
C TRP A 135 2.24 13.21 4.66
N THR A 136 1.53 13.75 5.64
CA THR A 136 1.93 14.94 6.41
C THR A 136 1.77 14.66 7.91
N SER A 137 2.05 15.64 8.78
CA SER A 137 1.86 15.47 10.23
C SER A 137 0.39 15.25 10.62
N THR A 138 -0.56 15.88 9.91
CA THR A 138 -1.98 15.91 10.28
C THR A 138 -2.90 15.22 9.29
N THR A 139 -2.50 15.16 8.01
CA THR A 139 -3.31 14.60 6.92
C THR A 139 -2.57 13.57 6.10
N VAL A 140 -3.34 12.69 5.45
CA VAL A 140 -2.88 11.66 4.54
C VAL A 140 -3.76 11.71 3.30
N ASN A 141 -3.17 11.99 2.14
CA ASN A 141 -3.85 11.75 0.86
C ASN A 141 -3.74 10.26 0.57
N THR A 142 -4.86 9.64 0.23
CA THR A 142 -4.97 8.20 0.05
C THR A 142 -5.65 7.86 -1.27
N VAL A 143 -5.37 6.66 -1.79
CA VAL A 143 -6.13 6.05 -2.89
C VAL A 143 -6.60 4.67 -2.44
N GLU A 144 -7.90 4.43 -2.54
CA GLU A 144 -8.57 3.34 -1.83
C GLU A 144 -9.66 2.72 -2.70
N GLY A 145 -9.69 1.40 -2.79
CA GLY A 145 -10.79 0.64 -3.39
C GLY A 145 -11.85 0.27 -2.36
N ASN A 146 -13.04 -0.10 -2.84
CA ASN A 146 -14.20 -0.48 -2.01
C ASN A 146 -14.52 0.58 -0.94
N THR A 147 -14.45 1.86 -1.31
CA THR A 147 -14.90 2.99 -0.49
C THR A 147 -15.88 3.87 -1.28
N ASN A 148 -16.51 4.83 -0.62
CA ASN A 148 -17.40 5.83 -1.22
C ASN A 148 -17.15 7.21 -0.58
N ASP A 149 -17.81 8.25 -1.08
CA ASP A 149 -17.66 9.61 -0.56
C ASP A 149 -18.05 9.72 0.93
N ALA A 150 -19.04 8.96 1.38
CA ALA A 150 -19.50 8.91 2.76
C ALA A 150 -18.51 8.24 3.75
N GLY A 151 -17.39 7.69 3.27
CA GLY A 151 -16.41 7.02 4.13
C GLY A 151 -16.86 5.67 4.68
N SER A 152 -17.94 5.11 4.15
CA SER A 152 -18.42 3.77 4.48
C SER A 152 -17.50 2.70 3.86
N ARG A 153 -17.55 1.51 4.48
CA ARG A 153 -16.87 0.28 4.04
C ARG A 153 -17.60 -0.41 2.88
N GLU A 154 -18.91 -0.18 2.76
CA GLU A 154 -19.70 -0.62 1.61
C GLU A 154 -19.56 0.42 0.50
N GLY A 155 -18.35 0.47 -0.03
CA GLY A 155 -17.95 1.45 -1.00
C GLY A 155 -17.93 0.88 -2.39
N ASP A 156 -18.36 1.67 -3.35
CA ASP A 156 -18.71 1.25 -4.69
C ASP A 156 -17.62 1.59 -5.72
N GLY A 157 -16.42 1.99 -5.30
CA GLY A 157 -15.35 2.32 -6.25
C GLY A 157 -13.98 2.62 -5.65
N VAL A 158 -13.10 3.08 -6.54
CA VAL A 158 -11.75 3.55 -6.20
C VAL A 158 -11.71 5.07 -6.16
N TYR A 159 -11.29 5.62 -5.02
CA TYR A 159 -11.34 7.05 -4.74
C TYR A 159 -10.02 7.58 -4.19
N ARG A 160 -9.76 8.85 -4.49
CA ARG A 160 -8.79 9.67 -3.75
C ARG A 160 -9.49 10.27 -2.53
N LYS A 161 -8.87 10.18 -1.35
CA LYS A 161 -9.41 10.79 -0.13
C LYS A 161 -8.33 11.58 0.60
N ILE A 162 -8.77 12.55 1.40
CA ILE A 162 -7.94 13.19 2.42
C ILE A 162 -8.43 12.65 3.77
N ARG A 163 -7.54 11.99 4.50
CA ARG A 163 -7.79 11.48 5.84
C ARG A 163 -6.95 12.22 6.85
N LEU A 164 -7.39 12.22 8.10
CA LEU A 164 -6.54 12.66 9.21
C LEU A 164 -5.60 11.53 9.61
N THR A 165 -4.34 11.83 9.95
CA THR A 165 -3.36 10.82 10.40
C THR A 165 -3.88 10.01 11.59
N ARG A 166 -4.68 10.62 12.48
CA ARG A 166 -5.33 9.93 13.63
C ARG A 166 -6.31 8.81 13.23
N GLN A 167 -6.86 8.84 12.02
CA GLN A 167 -7.74 7.79 11.49
C GLN A 167 -6.95 6.56 11.04
N ILE A 168 -5.67 6.73 10.72
CA ILE A 168 -4.80 5.62 10.34
C ILE A 168 -4.38 4.87 11.62
N TYR A 169 -4.48 3.55 11.58
CA TYR A 169 -4.08 2.70 12.71
C TYR A 169 -2.66 2.17 12.55
N ALA A 170 -2.29 1.75 11.35
CA ALA A 170 -0.97 1.22 11.01
C ALA A 170 -0.63 1.50 9.55
N VAL A 171 0.66 1.48 9.21
CA VAL A 171 1.17 1.51 7.84
C VAL A 171 2.27 0.47 7.65
N THR A 172 2.21 -0.26 6.54
CA THR A 172 3.18 -1.27 6.13
C THR A 172 3.88 -0.85 4.84
N GLN A 173 5.19 -1.06 4.77
CA GLN A 173 6.00 -0.84 3.58
C GLN A 173 6.27 -2.17 2.86
N PHE A 174 5.82 -2.28 1.61
CA PHE A 174 6.12 -3.44 0.74
C PHE A 174 7.24 -3.15 -0.27
N ILE A 175 7.50 -1.87 -0.55
CA ILE A 175 8.53 -1.42 -1.48
C ILE A 175 9.76 -1.02 -0.66
N LYS A 176 10.83 -1.81 -0.77
CA LYS A 176 12.09 -1.64 -0.04
C LYS A 176 12.93 -0.51 -0.62
#